data_AF-A0A6J1CJW2-F1
#
_entry.id   AF-A0A6J1CJW2-F1
#
_cell.length_a   1.000
_cell.length_b   1.000
_cell.length_c   1.000
_cell.angle_alpha   90.00
_cell.angle_beta   90.00
_cell.angle_gamma   90.00
#
_symmetry.space_group_name_H-M   'P 1'
#
loop_
_entity.id
_entity.type
_entity.pdbx_description
1 polymer ?
#
loop_
_entity_poly.entity_id
_entity_poly.type
_entity_poly.pdbx_seq_one_letter_code
_entity_poly.pdbx_strand_id
1 'polypeptide(L)'
;MIFPFQTQTTSSMYIWREKKDQLYFVYMEEAILAGKIKEKARVVAMDFRGHGKSSSENDLDLSIETMCNDVLAVIKTMYGDSPPAIVLVGHSMGGSVAVHVAAKKALPSLAGLVVVDVVEGTAMASLIHMQKILSNRMQHFPSIEKAIEWSVKGGSLRNVESARVSIPSTLTYDDSKKCYTYRAKLKQTEQYWRSWYEGLSEKFLSCPVPKLLLLAGTDRLDRTLTIGQMQGKFQMVVVRHTGHAIQEDNPDEFSNLILNFVSRNRIGPHGVEIPGLRKPQQ
;
A
#
# COMPACT_ATOMS: atom_id res chain seq x y z
N MET A 1 -17.43 -12.02 18.31
CA MET A 1 -17.21 -12.15 19.77
C MET A 1 -15.70 -12.18 19.98
N ILE A 2 -15.14 -11.11 20.53
CA ILE A 2 -13.70 -10.94 20.75
C ILE A 2 -13.39 -11.51 22.13
N PHE A 3 -12.44 -12.42 22.23
CA PHE A 3 -11.84 -12.83 23.50
C PHE A 3 -10.36 -12.43 23.50
N PRO A 4 -9.85 -11.77 24.55
CA PRO A 4 -8.43 -11.44 24.66
C PRO A 4 -7.66 -12.68 25.10
N PHE A 5 -6.57 -12.99 24.41
CA PHE A 5 -5.52 -13.87 24.93
C PHE A 5 -4.31 -12.98 25.22
N GLN A 6 -3.94 -12.88 26.50
CA GLN A 6 -2.71 -12.22 26.95
C GLN A 6 -1.53 -13.16 26.73
N THR A 7 -0.58 -12.76 25.90
CA THR A 7 0.82 -13.18 26.00
C THR A 7 1.71 -11.97 25.76
N GLN A 8 2.68 -11.77 26.67
CA GLN A 8 3.61 -10.66 26.74
C GLN A 8 4.51 -10.59 25.50
N THR A 9 4.26 -9.62 24.62
CA THR A 9 5.17 -8.90 23.70
C THR A 9 4.29 -8.25 22.64
N THR A 10 3.96 -6.98 22.84
CA THR A 10 2.87 -6.29 22.14
C THR A 10 3.29 -5.77 20.77
N SER A 11 3.28 -6.65 19.75
CA SER A 11 2.99 -6.27 18.36
C SER A 11 1.51 -6.57 18.11
N SER A 12 0.67 -5.54 18.11
CA SER A 12 -0.78 -5.72 17.86
C SER A 12 -1.05 -5.83 16.36
N MET A 13 -0.74 -6.99 15.78
CA MET A 13 -1.13 -7.35 14.42
C MET A 13 -2.55 -7.92 14.46
N TYR A 14 -3.51 -7.27 13.80
CA TYR A 14 -4.87 -7.80 13.68
C TYR A 14 -4.89 -8.98 12.69
N ILE A 15 -4.51 -10.17 13.14
CA ILE A 15 -4.67 -11.41 12.36
C ILE A 15 -6.11 -11.91 12.52
N TRP A 16 -6.91 -11.80 11.47
CA TRP A 16 -8.28 -12.32 11.43
C TRP A 16 -8.30 -13.79 11.01
N ARG A 17 -9.20 -14.56 11.65
CA ARG A 17 -9.36 -16.04 11.62
C ARG A 17 -9.28 -16.68 10.22
N GLU A 18 -8.57 -17.80 10.12
CA GLU A 18 -8.39 -18.63 8.92
C GLU A 18 -9.72 -19.09 8.29
N LYS A 19 -9.82 -18.91 6.97
CA LYS A 19 -10.60 -19.78 6.09
C LYS A 19 -9.63 -20.36 5.07
N LYS A 20 -9.57 -21.69 4.95
CA LYS A 20 -8.77 -22.38 3.92
C LYS A 20 -9.22 -21.90 2.52
N ASP A 21 -8.27 -21.84 1.58
CA ASP A 21 -8.49 -21.65 0.13
C ASP A 21 -8.83 -20.24 -0.41
N GLN A 22 -8.29 -19.15 0.17
CA GLN A 22 -8.47 -17.80 -0.39
C GLN A 22 -7.15 -17.08 -0.74
N LEU A 23 -7.14 -16.28 -1.81
CA LEU A 23 -6.01 -15.45 -2.28
C LEU A 23 -5.49 -14.49 -1.21
N TYR A 24 -4.24 -14.03 -1.32
CA TYR A 24 -3.63 -13.15 -0.33
C TYR A 24 -3.22 -11.81 -0.95
N PHE A 25 -3.85 -10.75 -0.47
CA PHE A 25 -3.47 -9.37 -0.74
C PHE A 25 -2.65 -8.84 0.43
N VAL A 26 -1.45 -8.34 0.16
CA VAL A 26 -0.77 -7.44 1.11
C VAL A 26 -1.08 -6.03 0.66
N TYR A 27 -1.82 -5.34 1.51
CA TYR A 27 -2.30 -4.00 1.33
C TYR A 27 -1.50 -3.05 2.23
N MET A 28 -1.16 -1.89 1.72
CA MET A 28 -0.43 -0.88 2.47
C MET A 28 -1.35 0.32 2.70
N GLU A 29 -1.61 0.62 3.98
CA GLU A 29 -2.53 1.62 4.56
C GLU A 29 -4.02 1.21 4.66
N GLU A 30 -4.68 1.53 5.79
CA GLU A 30 -6.06 1.11 6.08
C GLU A 30 -7.08 1.80 5.17
N ALA A 31 -7.84 1.02 4.41
CA ALA A 31 -9.03 1.49 3.70
C ALA A 31 -10.22 0.57 4.02
N ILE A 32 -11.43 1.12 3.90
CA ILE A 32 -12.73 0.42 3.94
C ILE A 32 -12.81 -0.77 2.96
N LEU A 33 -11.79 -0.93 2.10
CA LEU A 33 -11.47 -2.07 1.23
C LEU A 33 -11.69 -3.46 1.82
N ALA A 34 -11.59 -3.57 3.15
CA ALA A 34 -11.82 -4.78 3.88
C ALA A 34 -13.18 -5.44 3.57
N GLY A 35 -14.26 -4.71 3.35
CA GLY A 35 -15.58 -5.34 3.18
C GLY A 35 -15.66 -6.28 1.98
N LYS A 36 -15.41 -5.74 0.78
CA LYS A 36 -15.69 -6.42 -0.50
C LYS A 36 -14.60 -7.40 -0.93
N ILE A 37 -13.33 -7.08 -0.67
CA ILE A 37 -12.23 -7.99 -1.05
C ILE A 37 -12.18 -9.19 -0.11
N LYS A 38 -12.47 -9.01 1.19
CA LYS A 38 -12.41 -10.10 2.19
C LYS A 38 -13.37 -11.25 1.93
N GLU A 39 -14.44 -11.04 1.15
CA GLU A 39 -15.34 -12.12 0.77
C GLU A 39 -14.68 -13.12 -0.19
N LYS A 40 -13.72 -12.65 -1.00
CA LYS A 40 -13.10 -13.43 -2.08
C LYS A 40 -11.60 -13.71 -1.86
N ALA A 41 -10.94 -12.97 -0.98
CA ALA A 41 -9.52 -13.08 -0.71
C ALA A 41 -9.16 -12.60 0.69
N ARG A 42 -8.14 -13.19 1.31
CA ARG A 42 -7.51 -12.66 2.51
C ARG A 42 -6.80 -11.34 2.21
N VAL A 43 -6.99 -10.37 3.09
CA VAL A 43 -6.32 -9.06 3.03
C VAL A 43 -5.46 -8.89 4.28
N VAL A 44 -4.18 -8.57 4.08
CA VAL A 44 -3.21 -8.22 5.11
C VAL A 44 -2.87 -6.75 4.93
N ALA A 45 -3.44 -5.88 5.76
CA ALA A 45 -3.07 -4.47 5.80
C ALA A 45 -1.89 -4.28 6.75
N MET A 46 -0.74 -3.84 6.24
CA MET A 46 0.47 -3.61 7.03
C MET A 46 0.67 -2.12 7.28
N ASP A 47 0.88 -1.76 8.55
CA ASP A 47 1.41 -0.45 8.93
C ASP A 47 2.94 -0.46 8.79
N PHE A 48 3.48 0.48 8.02
CA PHE A 48 4.93 0.68 7.95
C PHE A 48 5.51 1.12 9.30
N ARG A 49 6.80 0.89 9.52
CA ARG A 49 7.52 1.51 10.65
C ARG A 49 7.25 3.02 10.71
N GLY A 50 7.13 3.55 11.93
CA GLY A 50 6.76 4.95 12.16
C GLY A 50 5.35 5.36 11.67
N HIS A 51 4.53 4.44 11.17
CA HIS A 51 3.15 4.67 10.71
C HIS A 51 2.17 3.80 11.50
N GLY A 52 0.93 4.26 11.60
CA GLY A 52 -0.15 3.56 12.29
C GLY A 52 0.27 3.08 13.69
N LYS A 53 0.03 1.79 13.95
CA LYS A 53 0.34 1.13 15.22
C LYS A 53 1.71 0.44 15.23
N SER A 54 2.45 0.47 14.13
CA SER A 54 3.79 -0.09 14.06
C SER A 54 4.80 0.79 14.79
N SER A 55 5.76 0.13 15.43
CA SER A 55 6.91 0.74 16.11
C SER A 55 8.14 -0.14 15.93
N SER A 56 9.28 0.49 15.78
CA SER A 56 10.60 -0.14 15.67
C SER A 56 11.62 0.63 16.50
N GLU A 57 12.83 0.05 16.66
CA GLU A 57 13.93 0.74 17.35
C GLU A 57 14.30 2.07 16.70
N ASN A 58 14.15 2.17 15.37
CA ASN A 58 14.37 3.39 14.60
C ASN A 58 13.24 3.61 13.58
N ASP A 59 12.18 4.29 14.03
CA ASP A 59 11.03 4.66 13.21
C ASP A 59 11.35 5.68 12.09
N LEU A 60 12.53 6.30 12.12
CA LEU A 60 12.94 7.27 11.10
C LEU A 60 13.73 6.66 9.94
N ASP A 61 14.23 5.42 10.08
CA ASP A 61 14.88 4.71 8.99
C ASP A 61 13.85 4.20 7.97
N LEU A 62 13.33 5.13 7.15
CA LEU A 62 12.50 4.82 6.00
C LEU A 62 13.34 4.65 4.73
N SER A 63 14.53 4.06 4.83
CA SER A 63 15.25 3.66 3.63
C SER A 63 14.46 2.60 2.86
N ILE A 64 14.58 2.61 1.53
CA ILE A 64 13.86 1.64 0.70
C ILE A 64 14.24 0.20 1.03
N GLU A 65 15.51 -0.03 1.40
CA GLU A 65 16.02 -1.34 1.79
C GLU A 65 15.35 -1.83 3.07
N THR A 66 15.33 -0.99 4.11
CA THR A 66 14.69 -1.30 5.39
C THR A 66 13.21 -1.58 5.21
N MET A 67 12.47 -0.71 4.51
CA MET A 67 11.04 -0.91 4.28
C MET A 67 10.73 -2.20 3.47
N CYS A 68 11.56 -2.54 2.48
CA CYS A 68 11.42 -3.82 1.77
C CYS A 68 11.67 -5.02 2.69
N ASN A 69 12.67 -4.92 3.56
CA ASN A 69 13.01 -5.98 4.50
C ASN A 69 11.89 -6.17 5.54
N ASP A 70 11.25 -5.10 6.00
CA ASP A 70 10.08 -5.18 6.88
C ASP A 70 8.93 -5.96 6.23
N VAL A 71 8.62 -5.69 4.95
CA VAL A 71 7.58 -6.43 4.22
C VAL A 71 7.88 -7.92 4.15
N LEU A 72 9.12 -8.27 3.79
CA LEU A 72 9.55 -9.66 3.72
C LEU A 72 9.53 -10.34 5.10
N ALA A 73 9.93 -9.62 6.16
CA ALA A 73 9.91 -10.12 7.53
C ALA A 73 8.48 -10.36 8.02
N VAL A 74 7.54 -9.47 7.72
CA VAL A 74 6.12 -9.66 8.05
C VAL A 74 5.55 -10.87 7.32
N ILE A 75 5.80 -11.01 6.01
CA ILE A 75 5.34 -12.18 5.24
C ILE A 75 5.93 -13.47 5.82
N LYS A 76 7.23 -13.50 6.11
CA LYS A 76 7.90 -14.66 6.71
C LYS A 76 7.36 -14.97 8.10
N THR A 77 7.05 -13.96 8.91
CA THR A 77 6.46 -14.16 10.24
C THR A 77 5.05 -14.74 10.15
N MET A 78 4.27 -14.31 9.16
CA MET A 78 2.88 -14.77 8.98
C MET A 78 2.77 -16.17 8.39
N TYR A 79 3.68 -16.54 7.49
CA TYR A 79 3.52 -17.75 6.66
C TYR A 79 4.74 -18.69 6.65
N GLY A 80 5.81 -18.35 7.36
CA GLY A 80 7.05 -19.13 7.35
C GLY A 80 7.65 -19.25 5.96
N ASP A 81 8.10 -20.45 5.62
CA ASP A 81 8.75 -20.77 4.35
C ASP A 81 7.77 -21.18 3.24
N SER A 82 6.47 -21.24 3.53
CA SER A 82 5.42 -21.62 2.57
C SER A 82 4.35 -20.55 2.44
N PRO A 83 4.72 -19.30 2.04
CA PRO A 83 3.74 -18.27 1.77
C PRO A 83 2.83 -18.68 0.61
N PRO A 84 1.53 -18.38 0.72
CA PRO A 84 0.58 -18.56 -0.37
C PRO A 84 0.86 -17.56 -1.50
N ALA A 85 0.11 -17.64 -2.60
CA ALA A 85 0.21 -16.67 -3.67
C ALA A 85 -0.15 -15.26 -3.18
N ILE A 86 0.79 -14.33 -3.34
CA ILE A 86 0.68 -12.96 -2.86
C ILE A 86 0.52 -12.00 -4.03
N VAL A 87 -0.46 -11.12 -3.94
CA VAL A 87 -0.53 -9.90 -4.74
C VAL A 87 -0.12 -8.72 -3.85
N LEU A 88 0.98 -8.04 -4.23
CA LEU A 88 1.40 -6.82 -3.55
C LEU A 88 0.60 -5.63 -4.11
N VAL A 89 0.00 -4.86 -3.22
CA VAL A 89 -0.75 -3.63 -3.57
C VAL A 89 -0.16 -2.47 -2.79
N GLY A 90 0.36 -1.47 -3.49
CA GLY A 90 1.02 -0.33 -2.88
C GLY A 90 0.57 1.00 -3.45
N HIS A 91 0.24 1.93 -2.56
CA HIS A 91 -0.07 3.33 -2.88
C HIS A 91 1.10 4.24 -2.51
N SER A 92 1.41 5.23 -3.35
CA SER A 92 2.45 6.24 -3.05
C SER A 92 3.79 5.61 -2.62
N MET A 93 4.33 5.98 -1.46
CA MET A 93 5.51 5.34 -0.86
C MET A 93 5.38 3.80 -0.81
N GLY A 94 4.21 3.27 -0.46
CA GLY A 94 3.94 1.84 -0.46
C GLY A 94 3.98 1.21 -1.86
N GLY A 95 3.62 1.97 -2.90
CA GLY A 95 3.76 1.56 -4.30
C GLY A 95 5.22 1.40 -4.70
N SER A 96 6.07 2.34 -4.28
CA SER A 96 7.52 2.22 -4.43
C SER A 96 8.04 0.95 -3.75
N VAL A 97 7.72 0.75 -2.46
CA VAL A 97 8.16 -0.44 -1.71
C VAL A 97 7.71 -1.73 -2.40
N ALA A 98 6.46 -1.82 -2.84
CA ALA A 98 5.93 -3.00 -3.54
C ALA A 98 6.73 -3.35 -4.80
N VAL A 99 7.09 -2.33 -5.60
CA VAL A 99 7.94 -2.51 -6.79
C VAL A 99 9.34 -2.97 -6.42
N HIS A 100 9.98 -2.36 -5.41
CA HIS A 100 11.32 -2.74 -4.99
C HIS A 100 11.36 -4.16 -4.40
N VAL A 101 10.35 -4.56 -3.61
CA VAL A 101 10.21 -5.96 -3.15
C VAL A 101 10.07 -6.92 -4.33
N ALA A 102 9.24 -6.59 -5.32
CA ALA A 102 9.05 -7.42 -6.51
C ALA A 102 10.33 -7.50 -7.37
N ALA A 103 11.05 -6.39 -7.54
CA ALA A 103 12.28 -6.33 -8.32
C ALA A 103 13.44 -7.07 -7.65
N LYS A 104 13.49 -7.14 -6.30
CA LYS A 104 14.45 -7.96 -5.56
C LYS A 104 14.29 -9.46 -5.82
N LYS A 105 13.13 -9.91 -6.30
CA LYS A 105 12.80 -11.34 -6.54
C LYS A 105 12.99 -12.22 -5.28
N ALA A 106 12.90 -11.62 -4.10
CA ALA A 106 13.05 -12.30 -2.81
C ALA A 106 11.75 -12.94 -2.30
N LEU A 107 10.64 -12.77 -3.02
CA LEU A 107 9.34 -13.35 -2.70
C LEU A 107 8.87 -14.26 -3.84
N PRO A 108 9.24 -15.57 -3.81
CA PRO A 108 8.88 -16.51 -4.88
C PRO A 108 7.38 -16.71 -5.06
N SER A 109 6.58 -16.48 -4.02
CA SER A 109 5.12 -16.60 -4.07
C SER A 109 4.42 -15.34 -4.60
N LEU A 110 5.16 -14.32 -5.03
CA LEU A 110 4.60 -13.13 -5.66
C LEU A 110 3.92 -13.52 -6.98
N ALA A 111 2.60 -13.32 -7.05
CA ALA A 111 1.77 -13.65 -8.20
C ALA A 111 1.23 -12.43 -8.95
N GLY A 112 1.32 -11.23 -8.36
CA GLY A 112 0.88 -9.99 -9.01
C GLY A 112 1.37 -8.74 -8.28
N LEU A 113 1.44 -7.64 -9.01
CA LEU A 113 1.87 -6.33 -8.49
C LEU A 113 0.87 -5.25 -8.92
N VAL A 114 0.33 -4.53 -7.95
CA VAL A 114 -0.56 -3.39 -8.16
C VAL A 114 0.08 -2.13 -7.57
N VAL A 115 0.24 -1.11 -8.41
CA VAL A 115 0.78 0.19 -8.01
C VAL A 115 -0.31 1.24 -8.17
N VAL A 116 -0.49 2.06 -7.14
CA VAL A 116 -1.57 3.05 -7.06
C VAL A 116 -0.96 4.45 -6.97
N ASP A 117 -1.25 5.24 -8.00
CA ASP A 117 -0.94 6.65 -8.19
C ASP A 117 0.53 7.04 -7.98
N VAL A 118 1.44 6.22 -8.55
CA VAL A 118 2.89 6.48 -8.53
C VAL A 118 3.50 6.25 -9.90
N VAL A 119 4.23 7.26 -10.37
CA VAL A 119 5.07 7.20 -11.55
C VAL A 119 6.36 7.98 -11.26
N GLU A 120 7.52 7.40 -11.59
CA GLU A 120 8.83 7.98 -11.27
C GLU A 120 8.95 9.45 -11.68
N GLY A 121 8.71 9.77 -12.96
CA GLY A 121 8.88 11.14 -13.46
C GLY A 121 8.06 12.17 -12.69
N THR A 122 6.79 11.89 -12.42
CA THR A 122 5.91 12.81 -11.67
C THR A 122 6.21 12.84 -10.18
N ALA A 123 6.57 11.70 -9.58
CA ALA A 123 6.97 11.63 -8.18
C ALA A 123 8.22 12.47 -7.94
N MET A 124 9.26 12.29 -8.77
CA MET A 124 10.52 13.04 -8.71
C MET A 124 10.31 14.55 -8.88
N ALA A 125 9.47 14.97 -9.83
CA ALA A 125 9.12 16.38 -9.99
C ALA A 125 8.39 16.95 -8.75
N SER A 126 7.55 16.13 -8.10
CA SER A 126 6.77 16.54 -6.93
C SER A 126 7.62 16.65 -5.65
N LEU A 127 8.72 15.88 -5.53
CA LEU A 127 9.57 15.88 -4.34
C LEU A 127 10.08 17.27 -3.95
N ILE A 128 10.40 18.12 -4.94
CA ILE A 128 10.89 19.50 -4.73
C ILE A 128 9.85 20.33 -3.96
N HIS A 129 8.56 20.03 -4.16
CA HIS A 129 7.45 20.75 -3.53
C HIS A 129 7.01 20.12 -2.21
N MET A 130 7.36 18.85 -1.94
CA MET A 130 6.91 18.11 -0.76
C MET A 130 7.32 18.77 0.55
N GLN A 131 8.53 19.33 0.63
CA GLN A 131 8.97 20.06 1.83
C GLN A 131 8.05 21.25 2.16
N LYS A 132 7.66 22.01 1.13
CA LYS A 132 6.77 23.16 1.28
C LYS A 132 5.35 22.70 1.63
N ILE A 133 4.84 21.64 0.99
CA ILE A 133 3.53 21.04 1.29
C ILE A 133 3.48 20.58 2.76
N LEU A 134 4.48 19.82 3.21
CA LEU A 134 4.55 19.30 4.58
C LEU A 134 4.79 20.40 5.63
N SER A 135 5.40 21.52 5.26
CA SER A 135 5.58 22.66 6.17
C SER A 135 4.32 23.52 6.27
N ASN A 136 3.54 23.62 5.20
CA ASN A 136 2.31 24.42 5.15
C ASN A 136 1.06 23.68 5.64
N ARG A 137 1.08 22.34 5.73
CA ARG A 137 -0.06 21.59 6.26
C ARG A 137 -0.29 21.90 7.74
N MET A 138 -1.54 21.80 8.19
CA MET A 138 -1.90 21.91 9.61
C MET A 138 -1.11 20.88 10.43
N GLN A 139 -0.32 21.34 11.41
CA GLN A 139 0.60 20.48 12.18
C GLN A 139 -0.01 19.93 13.47
N HIS A 140 -1.04 20.59 13.99
CA HIS A 140 -1.64 20.31 15.29
C HIS A 140 -3.15 20.30 15.15
N PHE A 141 -3.81 19.33 15.75
CA PHE A 141 -5.27 19.22 15.77
C PHE A 141 -5.78 19.15 17.22
N PRO A 142 -6.81 19.92 17.58
CA PRO A 142 -7.35 19.89 18.94
C PRO A 142 -8.14 18.60 19.23
N SER A 143 -8.66 17.93 18.19
CA SER A 143 -9.34 16.65 18.29
C SER A 143 -9.21 15.84 16.99
N ILE A 144 -9.53 14.54 17.05
CA ILE A 144 -9.56 13.66 15.88
C ILE A 144 -10.64 14.13 14.88
N GLU A 145 -11.79 14.58 15.35
CA GLU A 145 -12.88 15.07 14.50
C GLU A 145 -12.43 16.29 13.67
N LYS A 146 -11.63 17.18 14.27
CA LYS A 146 -11.08 18.34 13.56
C LYS A 146 -10.03 17.95 12.54
N ALA A 147 -9.25 16.91 12.80
CA ALA A 147 -8.34 16.37 11.80
C ALA A 147 -9.10 15.75 10.61
N ILE A 148 -10.15 14.97 10.88
CA ILE A 148 -11.02 14.40 9.84
C ILE A 148 -11.67 15.52 9.00
N GLU A 149 -12.24 16.53 9.65
CA GLU A 149 -12.84 17.69 8.99
C GLU A 149 -11.83 18.40 8.07
N TRP A 150 -10.61 18.63 8.56
CA TRP A 150 -9.54 19.27 7.81
C TRP A 150 -9.10 18.44 6.60
N SER A 151 -8.92 17.13 6.76
CA SER A 151 -8.50 16.23 5.68
C SER A 151 -9.51 16.19 4.53
N VAL A 152 -10.82 16.24 4.85
CA VAL A 152 -11.89 16.27 3.85
C VAL A 152 -12.00 17.66 3.20
N LYS A 153 -12.08 18.73 3.99
CA LYS A 153 -12.23 20.09 3.46
C LYS A 153 -11.01 20.56 2.67
N GLY A 154 -9.82 20.13 3.07
CA GLY A 154 -8.57 20.41 2.37
C GLY A 154 -8.37 19.60 1.09
N GLY A 155 -9.28 18.66 0.78
CA GLY A 155 -9.24 17.86 -0.44
C GLY A 155 -8.19 16.74 -0.45
N SER A 156 -7.58 16.43 0.70
CA SER A 156 -6.64 15.30 0.83
C SER A 156 -7.36 13.96 0.71
N LEU A 157 -8.60 13.89 1.21
CA LEU A 157 -9.53 12.78 1.04
C LEU A 157 -10.88 13.36 0.63
N ARG A 158 -11.58 12.67 -0.27
CA ARG A 158 -12.91 13.07 -0.75
C ARG A 158 -14.02 12.28 -0.04
N ASN A 159 -13.70 11.08 0.42
CA ASN A 159 -14.63 10.19 1.11
C ASN A 159 -14.59 10.38 2.62
N VAL A 160 -15.68 10.91 3.19
CA VAL A 160 -15.82 11.15 4.63
C VAL A 160 -15.81 9.84 5.43
N GLU A 161 -16.42 8.78 4.91
CA GLU A 161 -16.44 7.49 5.60
C GLU A 161 -15.04 6.91 5.71
N SER A 162 -14.26 6.96 4.62
CA SER A 162 -12.86 6.52 4.63
C SER A 162 -12.05 7.36 5.61
N ALA A 163 -12.17 8.69 5.55
CA ALA A 163 -11.45 9.60 6.42
C ALA A 163 -11.72 9.34 7.92
N ARG A 164 -12.95 8.97 8.29
CA ARG A 164 -13.29 8.63 9.69
C ARG A 164 -12.57 7.39 10.20
N VAL A 165 -12.18 6.48 9.31
CA VAL A 165 -11.46 5.24 9.64
C VAL A 165 -9.96 5.44 9.55
N SER A 166 -9.45 6.07 8.49
CA SER A 166 -8.02 6.16 8.19
C SER A 166 -7.30 7.28 8.93
N ILE A 167 -7.90 8.48 9.06
CA ILE A 167 -7.22 9.63 9.67
C ILE A 167 -6.78 9.39 11.13
N PRO A 168 -7.57 8.75 12.01
CA PRO A 168 -7.16 8.52 13.40
C PRO A 168 -5.82 7.78 13.54
N SER A 169 -5.52 6.79 12.69
CA SER A 169 -4.27 6.02 12.75
C SER A 169 -3.05 6.81 12.26
N THR A 170 -3.26 7.91 11.54
CA THR A 170 -2.18 8.81 11.10
C THR A 170 -1.70 9.79 12.19
N LEU A 171 -2.38 9.81 13.34
CA LEU A 171 -2.17 10.80 14.40
C LEU A 171 -1.74 10.14 15.72
N THR A 172 -1.07 10.92 16.55
CA THR A 172 -0.75 10.58 17.94
C THR A 172 -1.01 11.79 18.83
N TYR A 173 -1.44 11.54 20.07
CA TYR A 173 -1.64 12.61 21.05
C TYR A 173 -0.29 13.04 21.64
N ASP A 174 -0.05 14.33 21.74
CA ASP A 174 1.11 14.95 22.39
C ASP A 174 0.64 15.59 23.70
N ASP A 175 0.92 14.94 24.84
CA ASP A 175 0.52 15.40 26.17
C ASP A 175 1.12 16.77 26.53
N SER A 176 2.32 17.07 26.04
CA SER A 176 3.01 18.33 26.33
C SER A 176 2.34 19.52 25.65
N LYS A 177 1.81 19.30 24.44
CA LYS A 177 1.12 20.33 23.64
C LYS A 177 -0.40 20.26 23.75
N LYS A 178 -0.93 19.23 24.43
CA LYS A 178 -2.37 18.96 24.57
C LYS A 178 -3.11 18.96 23.21
N CYS A 179 -2.51 18.34 22.20
CA CYS A 179 -3.08 18.26 20.86
C CYS A 179 -2.62 16.99 20.13
N TYR A 180 -3.29 16.66 19.02
CA TYR A 180 -2.88 15.60 18.11
C TYR A 180 -1.89 16.12 17.08
N THR A 181 -0.87 15.33 16.80
CA THR A 181 0.14 15.58 15.76
C THR A 181 0.26 14.35 14.86
N TYR A 182 0.86 14.49 13.68
CA TYR A 182 1.09 13.33 12.81
C TYR A 182 2.05 12.32 13.46
N ARG A 183 1.62 11.05 13.48
CA ARG A 183 2.42 9.89 13.90
C ARG A 183 3.73 9.83 13.09
N ALA A 184 3.61 9.89 11.77
CA ALA A 184 4.74 9.83 10.86
C ALA A 184 5.42 11.20 10.71
N LYS A 185 6.71 11.26 11.06
CA LYS A 185 7.56 12.45 10.92
C LYS A 185 8.13 12.56 9.50
N LEU A 186 7.28 12.56 8.48
CA LEU A 186 7.67 12.50 7.07
C LEU A 186 8.76 13.52 6.69
N LYS A 187 8.67 14.76 7.18
CA LYS A 187 9.66 15.81 6.91
C LYS A 187 11.10 15.41 7.29
N GLN A 188 11.28 14.58 8.32
CA GLN A 188 12.59 14.12 8.79
C GLN A 188 13.16 12.98 7.94
N THR A 189 12.37 12.46 6.98
CA THR A 189 12.73 11.33 6.13
C THR A 189 13.11 11.75 4.71
N GLU A 190 13.28 13.06 4.48
CA GLU A 190 13.58 13.66 3.16
C GLU A 190 14.77 13.01 2.46
N GLN A 191 15.80 12.65 3.22
CA GLN A 191 17.01 11.99 2.71
C GLN A 191 16.71 10.68 1.96
N TYR A 192 15.57 10.03 2.21
CA TYR A 192 15.17 8.79 1.54
C TYR A 192 14.21 8.99 0.36
N TRP A 193 13.55 10.15 0.24
CA TRP A 193 12.45 10.32 -0.73
C TRP A 193 12.90 10.08 -2.18
N ARG A 194 14.09 10.54 -2.53
CA ARG A 194 14.66 10.32 -3.86
C ARG A 194 14.86 8.83 -4.15
N SER A 195 15.44 8.08 -3.21
CA SER A 195 15.76 6.67 -3.41
C SER A 195 14.52 5.77 -3.46
N TRP A 196 13.37 6.25 -2.96
CA TRP A 196 12.10 5.55 -3.15
C TRP A 196 11.71 5.48 -4.63
N TYR A 197 11.90 6.56 -5.39
CA TYR A 197 11.34 6.68 -6.74
C TYR A 197 12.38 6.57 -7.86
N GLU A 198 13.68 6.71 -7.56
CA GLU A 198 14.74 6.63 -8.58
C GLU A 198 14.80 5.23 -9.23
N GLY A 199 14.69 5.20 -10.57
CA GLY A 199 14.64 3.97 -11.38
C GLY A 199 13.38 3.13 -11.17
N LEU A 200 12.35 3.66 -10.52
CA LEU A 200 11.15 2.92 -10.18
C LEU A 200 10.38 2.41 -11.41
N SER A 201 10.29 3.22 -12.47
CA SER A 201 9.56 2.85 -13.68
C SER A 201 10.20 1.67 -14.41
N GLU A 202 11.53 1.63 -14.48
CA GLU A 202 12.26 0.49 -15.06
C GLU A 202 12.12 -0.77 -14.19
N LYS A 203 12.26 -0.63 -12.87
CA LYS A 203 12.07 -1.73 -11.92
C LYS A 203 10.67 -2.34 -12.04
N PHE A 204 9.63 -1.50 -12.09
CA PHE A 204 8.25 -1.97 -12.29
C PHE A 204 8.11 -2.77 -13.58
N LEU A 205 8.63 -2.27 -14.71
CA LEU A 205 8.58 -2.99 -15.98
C LEU A 205 9.37 -4.31 -15.97
N SER A 206 10.45 -4.40 -15.19
CA SER A 206 11.27 -5.61 -15.05
C SER A 206 10.63 -6.74 -14.24
N CYS A 207 9.60 -6.43 -13.45
CA CYS A 207 8.98 -7.40 -12.55
C CYS A 207 8.25 -8.51 -13.35
N PRO A 208 8.60 -9.80 -13.17
CA PRO A 208 8.12 -10.90 -14.00
C PRO A 208 6.75 -11.44 -13.56
N VAL A 209 5.85 -10.56 -13.16
CA VAL A 209 4.48 -10.89 -12.74
C VAL A 209 3.47 -10.01 -13.49
N PRO A 210 2.19 -10.42 -13.56
CA PRO A 210 1.11 -9.53 -13.96
C PRO A 210 1.15 -8.22 -13.15
N LYS A 211 0.94 -7.11 -13.84
CA LYS A 211 1.06 -5.76 -13.29
C LYS A 211 -0.18 -4.94 -13.58
N LEU A 212 -0.65 -4.20 -12.58
CA LEU A 212 -1.71 -3.20 -12.70
C LEU A 212 -1.19 -1.86 -12.18
N LEU A 213 -1.34 -0.81 -12.99
CA LEU A 213 -1.10 0.58 -12.60
C LEU A 213 -2.46 1.30 -12.55
N LEU A 214 -2.82 1.82 -11.38
CA LEU A 214 -4.00 2.65 -11.18
C LEU A 214 -3.56 4.10 -11.05
N LEU A 215 -4.14 5.00 -11.84
CA LEU A 215 -3.82 6.44 -11.81
C LEU A 215 -5.08 7.27 -11.60
N ALA A 216 -4.96 8.39 -10.87
CA ALA A 216 -6.05 9.35 -10.75
C ALA A 216 -6.21 10.22 -12.02
N GLY A 217 -5.16 10.30 -12.85
CA GLY A 217 -5.12 11.05 -14.11
C GLY A 217 -4.16 10.45 -15.13
N THR A 218 -4.46 10.64 -16.43
CA THR A 218 -3.63 10.12 -17.55
C THR A 218 -2.35 10.92 -17.78
N ASP A 219 -2.31 12.15 -17.30
CA ASP A 219 -1.19 13.10 -17.42
C ASP A 219 0.05 12.71 -16.58
N ARG A 220 -0.02 11.56 -15.90
CA ARG A 220 1.00 11.12 -14.94
C ARG A 220 2.04 10.15 -15.48
N LEU A 221 1.87 9.61 -16.68
CA LEU A 221 2.86 8.67 -17.24
C LEU A 221 4.15 9.39 -17.66
N ASP A 222 5.29 8.82 -17.26
CA ASP A 222 6.60 9.19 -17.81
C ASP A 222 6.87 8.46 -19.14
N ARG A 223 7.97 8.81 -19.79
CA ARG A 223 8.36 8.21 -21.07
C ARG A 223 8.53 6.69 -20.97
N THR A 224 9.12 6.20 -19.88
CA THR A 224 9.43 4.77 -19.68
C THR A 224 8.15 3.95 -19.57
N LEU A 225 7.20 4.37 -18.73
CA LEU A 225 5.92 3.70 -18.58
C LEU A 225 5.02 3.90 -19.81
N THR A 226 5.12 5.03 -20.51
CA THR A 226 4.41 5.22 -21.79
C THR A 226 4.85 4.16 -22.82
N ILE A 227 6.16 3.97 -23.00
CA ILE A 227 6.70 2.93 -23.89
C ILE A 227 6.26 1.53 -23.41
N GLY A 228 6.38 1.25 -22.10
CA GLY A 228 5.97 -0.02 -21.53
C GLY A 228 4.47 -0.33 -21.72
N GLN A 229 3.62 0.69 -21.61
CA GLN A 229 2.18 0.59 -21.81
C GLN A 229 1.85 0.33 -23.28
N MET A 230 2.49 1.04 -24.21
CA MET A 230 2.33 0.80 -25.66
C MET A 230 2.80 -0.60 -26.07
N GLN A 231 3.76 -1.18 -25.35
CA GLN A 231 4.22 -2.56 -25.52
C GLN A 231 3.32 -3.60 -24.82
N GLY A 232 2.26 -3.20 -24.13
CA GLY A 232 1.35 -4.10 -23.42
C GLY A 232 1.97 -4.79 -22.20
N LYS A 233 3.01 -4.20 -21.58
CA LYS A 233 3.75 -4.83 -20.46
C LYS A 233 2.99 -4.85 -19.14
N PHE A 234 1.94 -4.05 -19.00
CA PHE A 234 1.10 -3.98 -17.81
C PHE A 234 -0.32 -3.51 -18.17
N GLN A 235 -1.27 -3.74 -17.26
CA GLN A 235 -2.60 -3.15 -17.35
C GLN A 235 -2.56 -1.76 -16.72
N MET A 236 -3.14 -0.76 -17.39
CA MET A 236 -3.32 0.57 -16.84
C MET A 236 -4.80 0.92 -16.79
N VAL A 237 -5.24 1.48 -15.67
CA VAL A 237 -6.60 2.02 -15.51
C VAL A 237 -6.51 3.40 -14.89
N VAL A 238 -7.24 4.35 -15.48
CA VAL A 238 -7.40 5.69 -14.90
C VAL A 238 -8.74 5.75 -14.19
N VAL A 239 -8.70 5.93 -12.87
CA VAL A 239 -9.87 6.08 -12.02
C VAL A 239 -10.17 7.57 -11.89
N ARG A 240 -11.22 8.02 -12.57
CA ARG A 240 -11.56 9.44 -12.61
C ARG A 240 -12.23 9.88 -11.32
N HIS A 241 -12.23 11.20 -11.09
CA HIS A 241 -12.90 11.85 -9.96
C HIS A 241 -12.33 11.54 -8.56
N THR A 242 -11.18 10.87 -8.49
CA THR A 242 -10.41 10.67 -7.26
C THR A 242 -9.25 11.67 -7.18
N GLY A 243 -8.77 11.90 -5.96
CA GLY A 243 -7.46 12.47 -5.69
C GLY A 243 -6.37 11.39 -5.68
N HIS A 244 -5.32 11.65 -4.92
CA HIS A 244 -4.13 10.80 -4.81
C HIS A 244 -4.45 9.41 -4.22
N ALA A 245 -5.27 9.38 -3.16
CA ALA A 245 -5.69 8.15 -2.51
C ALA A 245 -6.93 7.54 -3.18
N ILE A 246 -6.76 6.99 -4.39
CA ILE A 246 -7.83 6.37 -5.20
C ILE A 246 -8.66 5.37 -4.37
N GLN A 247 -7.98 4.55 -3.59
CA GLN A 247 -8.55 3.52 -2.74
C GLN A 247 -9.47 4.05 -1.62
N GLU A 248 -9.24 5.28 -1.17
CA GLU A 248 -10.03 5.90 -0.12
C GLU A 248 -11.20 6.68 -0.72
N ASP A 249 -10.94 7.37 -1.83
CA ASP A 249 -11.93 8.18 -2.52
C ASP A 249 -13.01 7.34 -3.21
N ASN A 250 -12.63 6.20 -3.81
CA ASN A 250 -13.56 5.28 -4.47
C ASN A 250 -13.21 3.80 -4.17
N PRO A 251 -13.47 3.33 -2.94
CA PRO A 251 -13.11 1.98 -2.50
C PRO A 251 -13.84 0.88 -3.28
N ASP A 252 -15.01 1.17 -3.82
CA ASP A 252 -15.84 0.24 -4.57
C ASP A 252 -15.27 -0.07 -5.94
N GLU A 253 -14.95 0.97 -6.72
CA GLU A 253 -14.29 0.81 -8.01
C GLU A 253 -12.90 0.19 -7.83
N PHE A 254 -12.14 0.65 -6.84
CA PHE A 254 -10.84 0.06 -6.50
C PHE A 254 -10.96 -1.45 -6.26
N SER A 255 -11.88 -1.88 -5.38
CA SER A 255 -12.08 -3.29 -5.08
C SER A 255 -12.44 -4.11 -6.32
N ASN A 256 -13.31 -3.59 -7.18
CA ASN A 256 -13.68 -4.25 -8.43
C ASN A 256 -12.48 -4.39 -9.38
N LEU A 257 -11.64 -3.36 -9.50
CA LEU A 257 -10.44 -3.39 -10.34
C LEU A 257 -9.44 -4.44 -9.86
N ILE A 258 -9.22 -4.53 -8.54
CA ILE A 258 -8.34 -5.55 -7.94
C ILE A 258 -8.87 -6.97 -8.20
N LEU A 259 -10.17 -7.21 -7.96
CA LEU A 259 -10.79 -8.52 -8.17
C LEU A 259 -10.77 -8.91 -9.66
N ASN A 260 -11.05 -7.97 -10.56
CA ASN A 260 -10.97 -8.19 -12.00
C ASN A 260 -9.55 -8.49 -12.46
N PHE A 261 -8.54 -7.81 -11.91
CA PHE A 261 -7.13 -8.09 -12.19
C PHE A 261 -6.75 -9.50 -11.77
N VAL A 262 -7.13 -9.92 -10.56
CA VAL A 262 -6.91 -11.29 -10.08
C VAL A 262 -7.58 -12.33 -10.98
N SER A 263 -8.87 -12.14 -11.27
CA SER A 263 -9.65 -13.07 -12.09
C SER A 263 -9.10 -13.17 -13.51
N ARG A 264 -8.81 -12.03 -14.16
CA ARG A 264 -8.25 -11.96 -15.51
C ARG A 264 -6.92 -12.69 -15.63
N ASN A 265 -6.07 -12.59 -14.61
CA ASN A 265 -4.76 -13.23 -14.58
C ASN A 265 -4.79 -14.62 -13.94
N ARG A 266 -5.98 -15.14 -13.58
CA ARG A 266 -6.17 -16.47 -12.98
C ARG A 266 -5.26 -16.70 -11.77
N ILE A 267 -5.07 -15.66 -10.96
CA ILE A 267 -4.28 -15.80 -9.73
C ILE A 267 -5.16 -16.57 -8.75
N GLY A 268 -4.75 -17.78 -8.39
CA GLY A 268 -5.35 -18.66 -7.39
C GLY A 268 -4.57 -18.66 -6.07
N PRO A 269 -4.98 -19.44 -5.06
CA PRO A 269 -4.32 -19.49 -3.74
C PRO A 269 -2.87 -19.99 -3.78
N HIS A 270 -2.50 -20.75 -4.82
CA HIS A 270 -1.16 -21.33 -5.00
C HIS A 270 -0.43 -20.82 -6.25
N GLY A 271 -0.86 -19.69 -6.80
CA GLY A 271 -0.21 -18.98 -7.90
C GLY A 271 -1.12 -18.86 -9.11
N VAL A 272 -0.54 -18.55 -10.28
CA VAL A 272 -1.30 -18.45 -11.53
C VAL A 272 -1.76 -19.84 -11.98
N GLU A 273 -3.06 -19.99 -12.22
CA GLU A 273 -3.70 -21.23 -12.68
C GLU A 273 -3.75 -21.26 -14.21
N ILE A 274 -3.06 -22.26 -14.80
CA ILE A 274 -3.04 -22.50 -16.25
C ILE A 274 -3.85 -23.77 -16.55
N PRO A 275 -4.99 -23.68 -17.26
CA PRO A 275 -5.78 -24.85 -17.65
C PRO A 275 -4.93 -25.88 -18.41
N GLY A 276 -5.02 -27.15 -17.99
CA GLY A 276 -4.32 -28.28 -18.62
C GLY A 276 -2.97 -28.65 -17.97
N LEU A 277 -2.38 -27.77 -17.16
CA LEU A 277 -1.21 -28.10 -16.33
C LEU A 277 -1.71 -28.60 -14.96
N ARG A 278 -1.88 -29.92 -14.82
CA ARG A 278 -2.06 -30.53 -13.48
C ARG A 278 -0.78 -30.31 -12.68
N LYS A 279 -0.86 -29.64 -11.53
CA LYS A 279 0.23 -29.69 -10.55
C LYS A 279 0.34 -31.11 -9.96
N PRO A 280 1.56 -31.61 -9.69
CA PRO A 280 1.71 -32.81 -8.89
C PRO A 280 1.07 -32.57 -7.52
N GLN A 281 0.23 -33.50 -7.07
CA GLN A 281 -0.29 -33.49 -5.70
C GLN A 281 0.90 -33.55 -4.74
N GLN A 282 0.99 -32.56 -3.84
CA GLN A 282 1.82 -32.65 -2.63
C GLN A 282 1.04 -33.38 -1.54
#